data_AF-A0A8I0P5P0-F1
#
_entry.id   AF-A0A8I0P5P0-F1
#
_cell.length_a   1.000
_cell.length_b   1.000
_cell.length_c   1.000
_cell.angle_alpha   90.00
_cell.angle_beta   90.00
_cell.angle_gamma   90.00
#
_symmetry.space_group_name_H-M   'P 1'
#
loop_
_entity.id
_entity.type
_entity.pdbx_description
1 polymer ?
#
loop_
_entity_poly.entity_id
_entity_poly.type
_entity_poly.pdbx_seq_one_letter_code
_entity_poly.pdbx_strand_id
1 'polypeptide(L)'
;MLDSAGARGVPDDLQELLGEPGGEESPEPENPAVTDLVVSIDVPGLLADHLQGAADVVVRAALGDGRTIRRRQGFSLRVAAPLSVHQAALEACTALDADGASPAGRKAYRVYADRVEAARAARG
;
A
#
# COMPACT_ATOMS: atom_id res chain seq x y z
N MET A 1 32.07 63.35 23.23
CA MET A 1 30.79 63.47 22.47
C MET A 1 29.71 62.82 23.33
N LEU A 2 28.59 63.53 23.50
CA LEU A 2 27.46 63.29 24.39
C LEU A 2 26.81 61.90 24.20
N ASP A 3 26.48 61.17 25.27
CA ASP A 3 25.17 61.06 25.96
C ASP A 3 24.02 60.53 25.08
N SER A 4 23.41 59.41 25.50
CA SER A 4 21.95 59.25 25.58
C SER A 4 21.62 57.94 26.30
N ALA A 5 21.18 58.12 27.54
CA ALA A 5 20.54 57.13 28.39
C ALA A 5 19.07 56.87 28.01
N GLY A 6 18.53 55.76 28.53
CA GLY A 6 17.08 55.52 28.66
C GLY A 6 16.66 54.19 28.01
N ALA A 7 15.85 53.32 28.59
CA ALA A 7 15.14 53.37 29.85
C ALA A 7 14.74 51.93 30.24
N ARG A 8 14.55 51.76 31.54
CA ARG A 8 14.15 50.57 32.29
C ARG A 8 12.63 50.30 32.13
N GLY A 9 12.21 49.04 32.05
CA GLY A 9 10.84 48.63 32.45
C GLY A 9 10.18 47.51 31.64
N VAL A 10 10.24 46.28 32.16
CA VAL A 10 9.25 45.17 31.99
C VAL A 10 7.85 45.63 32.48
N PRO A 11 6.69 45.00 32.12
CA PRO A 11 6.48 43.54 31.97
C PRO A 11 5.46 43.07 30.92
N ASP A 12 5.32 41.73 30.91
CA ASP A 12 4.25 40.83 30.45
C ASP A 12 2.80 41.34 30.65
N ASP A 13 1.90 40.84 29.80
CA ASP A 13 0.43 40.86 29.91
C ASP A 13 -0.38 42.13 29.54
N LEU A 14 -0.66 42.27 28.24
CA LEU A 14 -1.94 42.81 27.72
C LEU A 14 -2.28 42.05 26.44
N GLN A 15 -2.91 40.88 26.55
CA GLN A 15 -4.34 40.76 26.22
C GLN A 15 -4.72 41.44 24.90
N GLU A 16 -4.30 40.86 23.78
CA GLU A 16 -5.06 40.91 22.52
C GLU A 16 -6.22 39.89 22.59
N LEU A 17 -7.07 40.15 23.58
CA LEU A 17 -8.39 39.58 23.80
C LEU A 17 -9.36 40.29 22.86
N LEU A 18 -9.49 39.90 21.59
CA LEU A 18 -10.70 40.06 20.74
C LEU A 18 -10.32 39.95 19.25
N GLY A 19 -10.33 38.73 18.71
CA GLY A 19 -10.19 38.53 17.27
C GLY A 19 -10.15 37.08 16.82
N GLU A 20 -11.19 36.28 17.12
CA GLU A 20 -11.52 35.17 16.24
C GLU A 20 -12.17 35.78 14.98
N PRO A 21 -11.55 35.62 13.80
CA PRO A 21 -12.34 35.24 12.64
C PRO A 21 -11.66 34.09 11.89
N GLY A 22 -12.44 33.04 11.65
CA GLY A 22 -12.02 31.85 10.91
C GLY A 22 -11.49 32.15 9.51
N GLY A 23 -10.72 31.19 9.00
CA GLY A 23 -10.26 31.18 7.62
C GLY A 23 -9.39 29.96 7.34
N GLU A 24 -10.02 28.96 6.77
CA GLU A 24 -9.47 27.86 5.96
C GLU A 24 -8.43 26.89 6.55
N GLU A 25 -8.95 25.69 6.84
CA GLU A 25 -8.32 24.43 6.47
C GLU A 25 -7.64 24.50 5.10
N SER A 26 -6.37 24.12 5.06
CA SER A 26 -5.91 23.21 4.01
C SER A 26 -4.88 22.29 4.64
N PRO A 27 -5.18 20.99 4.78
CA PRO A 27 -4.15 20.04 5.18
C PRO A 27 -3.03 20.17 4.15
N GLU A 28 -1.82 20.49 4.59
CA GLU A 28 -0.66 20.10 3.81
C GLU A 28 -0.87 18.60 3.54
N PRO A 29 -0.96 18.16 2.27
CA PRO A 29 -0.80 16.75 2.02
C PRO A 29 0.65 16.49 2.41
N GLU A 30 0.87 16.12 3.68
CA GLU A 30 1.73 14.99 3.98
C GLU A 30 1.28 13.93 2.98
N ASN A 31 1.88 13.93 1.80
CA ASN A 31 1.78 12.82 0.90
C ASN A 31 2.30 11.69 1.77
N PRO A 32 1.44 10.80 2.32
CA PRO A 32 1.97 9.73 3.13
C PRO A 32 2.93 9.07 2.16
N ALA A 33 4.22 9.01 2.51
CA ALA A 33 5.12 8.09 1.84
C ALA A 33 4.32 6.81 1.79
N VAL A 34 3.81 6.44 0.60
CA VAL A 34 2.75 5.44 0.44
C VAL A 34 3.37 4.21 1.03
N THR A 35 3.08 3.97 2.31
CA THR A 35 3.79 2.98 3.08
C THR A 35 3.11 1.75 2.60
N ASP A 36 3.69 1.13 1.58
CA ASP A 36 3.02 0.11 0.82
C ASP A 36 2.72 -1.03 1.78
N LEU A 37 1.48 -1.06 2.27
CA LEU A 37 1.14 -1.79 3.47
C LEU A 37 1.24 -3.27 3.15
N VAL A 38 1.97 -4.00 4.00
CA VAL A 38 2.11 -5.44 3.85
C VAL A 38 0.77 -6.09 4.15
N VAL A 39 0.18 -6.71 3.13
CA VAL A 39 -1.08 -7.44 3.21
C VAL A 39 -0.83 -8.92 2.96
N SER A 40 -1.59 -9.77 3.64
CA SER A 40 -1.53 -11.22 3.43
C SER A 40 -2.62 -11.66 2.46
N ILE A 41 -2.23 -12.08 1.26
CA ILE A 41 -3.16 -12.53 0.22
C ILE A 41 -2.84 -13.97 -0.18
N ASP A 42 -3.89 -14.78 -0.33
CA ASP A 42 -3.76 -16.15 -0.82
C ASP A 42 -3.63 -16.15 -2.36
N VAL A 43 -2.49 -16.60 -2.86
CA VAL A 43 -2.18 -16.81 -4.27
C VAL A 43 -2.59 -18.24 -4.67
N PRO A 44 -3.42 -18.45 -5.70
CA PRO A 44 -3.72 -19.80 -6.19
C PRO A 44 -2.47 -20.51 -6.70
N GLY A 45 -2.34 -21.82 -6.46
CA GLY A 45 -1.13 -22.58 -6.83
C GLY A 45 -0.77 -22.52 -8.32
N LEU A 46 -1.77 -22.43 -9.21
CA LEU A 46 -1.54 -22.26 -10.65
C LEU A 46 -0.89 -20.89 -10.96
N LEU A 47 -1.34 -19.83 -10.28
CA LEU A 47 -0.71 -18.51 -10.39
C LEU A 47 0.71 -18.53 -9.82
N ALA A 48 0.88 -19.17 -8.66
CA ALA A 48 2.18 -19.26 -8.01
C ALA A 48 3.22 -19.99 -8.89
N ASP A 49 2.81 -21.04 -9.59
CA ASP A 49 3.64 -21.76 -10.55
C ASP A 49 4.04 -20.87 -11.74
N HIS A 50 3.08 -20.13 -12.31
CA HIS A 50 3.36 -19.17 -13.38
C HIS A 50 4.31 -18.05 -12.94
N LEU A 51 4.11 -17.51 -11.74
CA LEU A 51 4.93 -16.44 -11.17
C LEU A 51 6.38 -16.85 -10.90
N GLN A 52 6.68 -18.15 -10.71
CA GLN A 52 8.06 -18.61 -10.60
C GLN A 52 8.89 -18.33 -11.87
N GLY A 53 8.26 -18.40 -13.04
CA GLY A 53 8.90 -18.16 -14.33
C GLY A 53 8.76 -16.73 -14.86
N ALA A 54 7.62 -16.09 -14.61
CA ALA A 54 7.26 -14.82 -15.25
C ALA A 54 7.44 -13.58 -14.37
N ALA A 55 7.58 -13.73 -13.05
CA ALA A 55 7.56 -12.59 -12.14
C ALA A 55 8.95 -12.00 -11.86
N ASP A 56 8.95 -10.74 -11.41
CA ASP A 56 10.16 -10.04 -10.99
C ASP A 56 10.82 -10.71 -9.77
N VAL A 57 12.09 -10.39 -9.49
CA VAL A 57 12.84 -10.98 -8.36
C VAL A 57 12.18 -10.67 -7.01
N VAL A 58 11.58 -9.48 -6.87
CA VAL A 58 10.89 -9.06 -5.64
C VAL A 58 9.64 -9.92 -5.40
N VAL A 59 8.84 -10.15 -6.43
CA VAL A 59 7.63 -10.97 -6.36
C VAL A 59 7.99 -12.42 -6.05
N ARG A 60 9.05 -12.95 -6.68
CA ARG A 60 9.54 -14.31 -6.41
C ARG A 60 10.06 -14.48 -4.98
N ALA A 61 10.78 -13.49 -4.45
CA ALA A 61 11.21 -13.48 -3.06
C ALA A 61 10.01 -13.50 -2.10
N ALA A 62 8.99 -12.68 -2.36
CA ALA A 62 7.75 -12.67 -1.56
C ALA A 62 6.99 -14.01 -1.63
N LEU A 63 6.95 -14.65 -2.80
CA LEU A 63 6.37 -16.00 -2.95
C LEU A 63 7.16 -17.06 -2.16
N GLY A 64 8.48 -16.92 -2.12
CA GLY A 64 9.37 -17.80 -1.34
C GLY A 64 9.19 -17.67 0.17
N ASP A 65 8.90 -16.46 0.65
CA ASP A 65 8.53 -16.21 2.06
C ASP A 65 7.09 -16.67 2.37
N GLY A 66 6.26 -16.79 1.34
CA GLY A 66 4.88 -17.22 1.42
C GLY A 66 4.68 -18.62 1.99
N ARG A 67 3.60 -18.81 2.75
CA ARG A 67 3.23 -20.09 3.35
C ARG A 67 2.35 -20.91 2.42
N THR A 68 2.80 -22.10 2.02
CA THR A 68 1.98 -23.05 1.25
C THR A 68 0.87 -23.66 2.12
N ILE A 69 -0.37 -23.49 1.69
CA ILE A 69 -1.58 -24.06 2.28
C ILE A 69 -2.11 -25.15 1.35
N ARG A 70 -1.97 -26.42 1.75
CA ARG A 70 -2.54 -27.54 0.99
C ARG A 70 -4.06 -27.56 1.10
N ARG A 71 -4.73 -27.75 -0.04
CA ARG A 71 -6.18 -27.94 -0.11
C ARG A 71 -6.47 -29.36 -0.61
N ARG A 72 -7.71 -29.81 -0.44
CA ARG A 72 -8.16 -31.13 -0.93
C ARG A 72 -7.95 -31.31 -2.44
N GLN A 73 -7.94 -30.21 -3.19
CA GLN A 73 -7.62 -30.18 -4.62
C GLN A 73 -6.75 -28.94 -4.89
N GLY A 74 -5.44 -29.15 -5.03
CA GLY A 74 -4.45 -28.10 -5.24
C GLY A 74 -3.90 -27.46 -3.96
N PHE A 75 -3.22 -26.32 -4.11
CA PHE A 75 -2.68 -25.54 -3.00
C PHE A 75 -2.88 -24.04 -3.24
N SER A 76 -2.70 -23.24 -2.20
CA SER A 76 -2.61 -21.79 -2.29
C SER A 76 -1.43 -21.32 -1.46
N LEU A 77 -0.71 -20.31 -1.91
CA LEU A 77 0.40 -19.70 -1.20
C LEU A 77 -0.10 -18.43 -0.53
N ARG A 78 -0.11 -18.40 0.80
CA ARG A 78 -0.39 -17.17 1.54
C ARG A 78 0.87 -16.33 1.55
N VAL A 79 0.86 -15.25 0.78
CA VAL A 79 1.99 -14.33 0.62
C VAL A 79 1.68 -13.08 1.41
N ALA A 80 2.59 -12.70 2.32
CA ALA A 80 2.55 -11.42 3.01
C ALA A 80 3.48 -10.45 2.28
N ALA A 81 2.95 -9.59 1.44
CA ALA A 81 3.73 -8.65 0.67
C ALA A 81 3.06 -7.28 0.60
N PRO A 82 3.83 -6.22 0.29
CA PRO A 82 3.27 -4.92 -0.02
C PRO A 82 2.24 -5.02 -1.16
N LEU A 83 1.16 -4.24 -1.11
CA LEU A 83 0.11 -4.23 -2.13
C LEU A 83 0.65 -3.97 -3.55
N SER A 84 1.66 -3.12 -3.71
CA SER A 84 2.39 -2.89 -4.97
C SER A 84 3.04 -4.16 -5.50
N VAL A 85 3.56 -5.03 -4.63
CA VAL A 85 4.12 -6.34 -5.04
C VAL A 85 3.00 -7.26 -5.52
N HIS A 86 1.85 -7.23 -4.87
CA HIS A 86 0.67 -7.99 -5.33
C HIS A 86 0.13 -7.48 -6.67
N GLN A 87 0.18 -6.17 -6.92
CA GLN A 87 -0.17 -5.57 -8.21
C GLN A 87 0.82 -5.95 -9.32
N ALA A 88 2.12 -5.85 -9.06
CA ALA A 88 3.15 -6.30 -10.01
C ALA A 88 3.02 -7.80 -10.34
N ALA A 89 2.64 -8.62 -9.35
CA ALA A 89 2.34 -10.03 -9.57
C ALA A 89 1.10 -10.24 -10.47
N LEU A 90 0.08 -9.40 -10.35
CA LEU A 90 -1.08 -9.44 -11.25
C LEU A 90 -0.68 -9.09 -12.68
N GLU A 91 0.11 -8.02 -12.87
CA GLU A 91 0.58 -7.62 -14.20
C GLU A 91 1.38 -8.74 -14.88
N ALA A 92 2.27 -9.40 -14.15
CA ALA A 92 3.01 -10.57 -14.63
C ALA A 92 2.11 -11.77 -14.99
N CYS A 93 0.91 -11.85 -14.41
CA CYS A 93 -0.05 -12.93 -14.66
C CYS A 93 -1.15 -12.58 -15.68
N THR A 94 -1.10 -11.40 -16.33
CA THR A 94 -2.08 -11.00 -17.34
C THR A 94 -2.19 -12.00 -18.49
N ALA A 95 -1.11 -12.71 -18.82
CA ALA A 95 -1.09 -13.80 -19.80
C ALA A 95 -2.03 -14.96 -19.44
N LEU A 96 -2.33 -15.19 -18.16
CA LEU A 96 -3.29 -16.21 -17.71
C LEU A 96 -4.76 -15.79 -17.90
N ASP A 97 -5.00 -14.50 -18.17
CA ASP A 97 -6.31 -13.95 -18.47
C ASP A 97 -6.55 -13.78 -19.99
N ALA A 98 -5.51 -13.93 -20.81
CA ALA A 98 -5.54 -13.74 -22.25
C ALA A 98 -6.41 -14.78 -23.00
N ASP A 99 -6.81 -14.44 -24.23
CA ASP A 99 -7.54 -15.33 -25.12
C ASP A 99 -6.67 -16.55 -25.47
N GLY A 100 -7.20 -17.76 -25.24
CA GLY A 100 -6.44 -19.01 -25.34
C GLY A 100 -5.88 -19.55 -24.01
N ALA A 101 -5.96 -18.80 -22.91
CA ALA A 101 -5.58 -19.31 -21.59
C ALA A 101 -6.56 -20.38 -21.07
N SER A 102 -6.02 -21.35 -20.34
CA SER A 102 -6.81 -22.41 -19.69
C SER A 102 -7.89 -21.81 -18.79
N PRO A 103 -9.11 -22.38 -18.75
CA PRO A 103 -10.18 -21.90 -17.87
C PRO A 103 -9.77 -21.88 -16.39
N ALA A 104 -8.89 -22.79 -15.97
CA ALA A 104 -8.34 -22.81 -14.62
C ALA A 104 -7.41 -21.61 -14.36
N GLY A 105 -6.62 -21.19 -15.35
CA GLY A 105 -5.73 -20.03 -15.27
C GLY A 105 -6.50 -18.72 -15.15
N ARG A 106 -7.51 -18.54 -16.02
CA ARG A 106 -8.43 -17.38 -15.97
C ARG A 106 -9.13 -17.28 -14.62
N LYS A 107 -9.66 -18.40 -14.11
CA LYS A 107 -10.27 -18.42 -12.77
C LYS A 107 -9.28 -18.08 -11.67
N ALA A 108 -8.07 -18.62 -11.71
CA ALA A 108 -7.04 -18.32 -10.73
C ALA A 108 -6.67 -16.82 -10.75
N TYR A 109 -6.47 -16.24 -11.94
CA TYR A 109 -6.19 -14.82 -12.10
C TYR A 109 -7.30 -13.95 -11.51
N ARG A 110 -8.56 -14.24 -11.89
CA ARG A 110 -9.72 -13.48 -11.40
C ARG A 110 -9.90 -13.56 -9.89
N VAL A 111 -9.73 -14.74 -9.30
CA VAL A 111 -9.79 -14.93 -7.85
C VAL A 111 -8.68 -14.14 -7.14
N TYR A 112 -7.47 -14.12 -7.70
CA TYR A 112 -6.37 -13.37 -7.09
C TYR A 112 -6.59 -11.85 -7.24
N ALA A 113 -7.02 -11.38 -8.41
CA ALA A 113 -7.37 -9.98 -8.65
C ALA A 113 -8.45 -9.47 -7.70
N ASP A 114 -9.53 -10.25 -7.53
CA ASP A 114 -10.61 -9.96 -6.58
C ASP A 114 -10.08 -9.83 -5.13
N ARG A 115 -9.17 -10.72 -4.71
CA ARG A 115 -8.57 -10.66 -3.37
C ARG A 115 -7.67 -9.44 -3.19
N VAL A 116 -6.92 -9.04 -4.22
CA VAL A 116 -6.09 -7.82 -4.20
C VAL A 116 -6.97 -6.58 -4.11
N GLU A 117 -8.06 -6.52 -4.89
CA GLU A 117 -9.00 -5.41 -4.84
C GLU A 117 -9.75 -5.36 -3.51
N ALA A 118 -10.17 -6.50 -2.96
CA ALA A 118 -10.76 -6.58 -1.63
C ALA A 118 -9.77 -6.14 -0.53
N ALA A 119 -8.50 -6.52 -0.64
CA ALA A 119 -7.45 -6.09 0.29
C ALA A 119 -7.18 -4.58 0.20
N ARG A 120 -7.31 -3.99 -0.99
CA ARG A 120 -7.25 -2.55 -1.21
C ARG A 120 -8.46 -1.84 -0.61
N ALA A 121 -9.67 -2.35 -0.88
CA ALA A 121 -10.93 -1.77 -0.44
C ALA A 121 -11.14 -1.86 1.08
N ALA A 122 -10.68 -2.93 1.74
CA ALA A 122 -10.74 -3.07 3.19
C ALA A 122 -9.78 -2.13 3.95
N ARG A 123 -9.04 -1.27 3.24
CA ARG A 123 -7.99 -0.39 3.78
C ARG A 123 -8.19 1.08 3.42
N GLY A 124 -9.17 1.41 2.56
CA GLY A 124 -9.63 2.77 2.29
C GLY A 124 -10.92 3.05 3.05
#